data_AF-A0A4Y2C8K6-F1
#
_entry.id   AF-A0A4Y2C8K6-F1
#
_cell.length_a   1.000
_cell.length_b   1.000
_cell.length_c   1.000
_cell.angle_alpha   90.00
_cell.angle_beta   90.00
_cell.angle_gamma   90.00
#
_symmetry.space_group_name_H-M   'P 1'
#
loop_
_entity.id
_entity.type
_entity.pdbx_description
1 polymer ?
#
loop_
_entity_poly.entity_id
_entity_poly.type
_entity_poly.pdbx_seq_one_letter_code
_entity_poly.pdbx_strand_id
1 'polypeptide(L)'
;MYQDIGVNVIIHICDNGTSESAADAMKYFISVKIENRYQKFEVDTGTCYMLIPDNQFKRLGIERRLEPTGIAFRSYTENLFLPLGNVRVKVEHKGHLSFEDLYIVPDGFDPLLGRVEVFEQKVSCVPNFTIKLKLHDGAKPSYTPKRNVPYALREKVDKELDSLEATGIISKSITSDWGSPLVVIPKGDGTVRLCVDYKAGVNDLLMNVNYPIKKMDVLHSLRDSKYFCKLDLFKAYLHLQTDEESSIIQTISTHRGTYKMNRLSFGIKTAPAEFNRVIDQILNGLPKTIAYFDDIVVHGTTKDQCSKNLFACLERL
;
A
#
# COMPACT_ATOMS: atom_id res chain seq x y z
N MET A 1 30.21 -21.90 -6.43
CA MET A 1 30.59 -22.40 -5.10
C MET A 1 29.40 -22.94 -4.30
N TYR A 2 28.15 -22.48 -4.51
CA TYR A 2 26.96 -23.01 -3.79
C TYR A 2 25.98 -23.84 -4.65
N GLN A 3 26.18 -23.93 -5.97
CA GLN A 3 25.36 -24.78 -6.85
C GLN A 3 25.52 -26.28 -6.53
N ASP A 4 26.69 -26.68 -6.03
CA ASP A 4 27.02 -28.07 -5.70
C ASP A 4 26.23 -28.62 -4.48
N ILE A 5 25.59 -27.73 -3.72
CA ILE A 5 24.69 -28.07 -2.59
C ILE A 5 23.22 -27.71 -2.90
N GLY A 6 22.88 -27.52 -4.17
CA GLY A 6 21.50 -27.28 -4.61
C GLY A 6 20.96 -25.85 -4.42
N VAL A 7 21.82 -24.90 -4.03
CA VAL A 7 21.43 -23.49 -3.90
C VAL A 7 21.51 -22.79 -5.25
N ASN A 8 20.36 -22.29 -5.69
CA ASN A 8 20.21 -21.59 -6.96
C ASN A 8 19.94 -20.09 -6.77
N VAL A 9 19.52 -19.66 -5.57
CA VAL A 9 19.21 -18.26 -5.24
C VAL A 9 19.69 -17.92 -3.83
N ILE A 10 20.32 -16.74 -3.67
CA ILE A 10 20.68 -16.17 -2.36
C ILE A 10 19.79 -14.95 -2.10
N ILE A 11 19.09 -14.94 -0.97
CA ILE A 11 18.21 -13.87 -0.54
C ILE A 11 18.85 -13.12 0.63
N HIS A 12 18.99 -11.81 0.49
CA HIS A 12 19.46 -10.96 1.58
C HIS A 12 18.30 -10.63 2.53
N ILE A 13 18.50 -10.85 3.82
CA ILE A 13 17.54 -10.56 4.88
C ILE A 13 18.18 -9.66 5.95
N CYS A 14 17.35 -8.86 6.59
CA CYS A 14 17.75 -8.08 7.74
C CYS A 14 17.66 -8.97 8.99
N ASP A 15 18.79 -9.56 9.37
CA ASP A 15 18.93 -10.19 10.69
C ASP A 15 20.14 -9.58 11.42
N ASN A 16 19.91 -9.22 12.68
CA ASN A 16 20.82 -8.44 13.50
C ASN A 16 21.16 -9.15 14.83
N GLY A 17 21.18 -10.49 14.81
CA GLY A 17 21.94 -11.21 15.81
C GLY A 17 23.42 -10.86 15.68
N THR A 18 23.95 -9.99 16.56
CA THR A 18 25.37 -9.75 16.93
C THR A 18 26.14 -8.50 16.46
N SER A 19 25.54 -7.47 15.83
CA SER A 19 26.29 -6.22 15.53
C SER A 19 26.01 -5.08 16.53
N GLU A 20 27.07 -4.43 17.05
CA GLU A 20 26.98 -3.25 17.94
C GLU A 20 26.25 -2.06 17.29
N SER A 21 26.20 -1.99 15.95
CA SER A 21 25.47 -0.95 15.20
C SER A 21 23.96 -1.21 15.09
N ALA A 22 23.51 -2.42 15.42
CA ALA A 22 22.12 -2.84 15.38
C ALA A 22 21.39 -2.76 16.72
N ALA A 23 22.12 -2.69 17.84
CA ALA A 23 21.54 -2.57 19.18
C ALA A 23 20.64 -1.31 19.33
N ASP A 24 20.89 -0.28 18.51
CA ASP A 24 20.17 1.00 18.49
C ASP A 24 18.96 1.04 17.52
N ALA A 25 18.63 -0.06 16.83
CA ALA A 25 17.45 -0.11 15.96
C ALA A 25 16.26 -0.71 16.72
N MET A 26 15.26 0.13 17.04
CA MET A 26 13.99 -0.36 17.57
C MET A 26 13.34 -1.26 16.51
N LYS A 27 13.16 -2.54 16.83
CA LYS A 27 12.55 -3.55 15.95
C LYS A 27 11.02 -3.40 15.91
N TYR A 28 10.43 -3.51 14.73
CA TYR A 28 8.96 -3.55 14.57
C TYR A 28 8.49 -4.99 14.52
N PHE A 29 7.52 -5.34 15.37
CA PHE A 29 6.99 -6.69 15.41
C PHE A 29 5.49 -6.70 15.13
N ILE A 30 5.04 -7.73 14.42
CA ILE A 30 3.63 -7.98 14.19
C ILE A 30 3.27 -9.41 14.55
N SER A 31 2.06 -9.59 15.08
CA SER A 31 1.50 -10.92 15.32
C SER A 31 0.57 -11.29 14.16
N VAL A 32 0.85 -12.43 13.53
CA VAL A 32 0.00 -13.02 12.50
C VAL A 32 -0.47 -14.40 12.95
N LYS A 33 -1.58 -14.88 12.40
CA LYS A 33 -2.13 -16.18 12.73
C LYS A 33 -1.76 -17.19 11.64
N ILE A 34 -0.94 -18.18 11.97
CA ILE A 34 -0.52 -19.25 11.08
C ILE A 34 -1.29 -20.52 11.42
N GLU A 35 -2.05 -21.06 10.47
CA GLU A 35 -2.83 -22.31 10.65
C GLU A 35 -3.67 -22.31 11.96
N ASN A 36 -4.16 -21.11 12.32
CA ASN A 36 -4.96 -20.77 13.51
C ASN A 36 -4.20 -20.44 14.82
N ARG A 37 -2.87 -20.43 14.84
CA ARG A 37 -2.07 -20.02 16.01
C ARG A 37 -1.35 -18.70 15.79
N TYR A 38 -1.35 -17.83 16.80
CA TYR A 38 -0.61 -16.58 16.72
C TYR A 38 0.90 -16.81 16.84
N GLN A 39 1.64 -16.19 15.94
CA GLN A 39 3.09 -16.13 15.94
C GLN A 39 3.51 -14.68 15.74
N LYS A 40 4.49 -14.25 16.55
CA LYS A 40 5.09 -12.92 16.46
C LYS A 40 6.28 -12.97 15.51
N PHE A 41 6.36 -12.00 14.61
CA PHE A 41 7.46 -11.83 13.66
C PHE A 41 8.03 -10.42 13.76
N GLU A 42 9.33 -10.30 13.57
CA GLU A 42 9.96 -9.03 13.20
C GLU A 42 9.67 -8.75 11.72
N VAL A 43 9.32 -7.50 11.41
CA VAL A 43 9.02 -7.09 10.03
C VAL A 43 10.30 -6.72 9.31
N ASP A 44 10.54 -7.37 8.18
CA ASP A 44 11.67 -7.06 7.30
C ASP A 44 11.15 -6.58 5.93
N THR A 45 11.12 -5.27 5.73
CA THR A 45 10.66 -4.68 4.46
C THR A 45 11.63 -4.91 3.29
N GLY A 46 12.85 -5.39 3.55
CA GLY A 46 13.88 -5.67 2.55
C GLY A 46 13.65 -6.97 1.77
N THR A 47 12.85 -7.88 2.32
CA THR A 47 12.62 -9.23 1.77
C THR A 47 11.14 -9.46 1.44
N CYS A 48 10.87 -10.41 0.55
CA CYS A 48 9.51 -10.90 0.24
C CYS A 48 9.25 -12.28 0.86
N TYR A 49 10.09 -12.71 1.80
CA TYR A 49 10.05 -14.05 2.37
C TYR A 49 9.61 -14.03 3.84
N MET A 50 9.02 -15.14 4.27
CA MET A 50 8.63 -15.37 5.66
C MET A 50 9.45 -16.54 6.20
N LEU A 51 10.13 -16.35 7.34
CA LEU A 51 10.94 -17.39 7.96
C LEU A 51 10.69 -17.53 9.45
N ILE A 52 10.85 -18.74 9.94
CA ILE A 52 10.65 -19.08 11.35
C ILE A 52 11.70 -20.11 11.79
N PRO A 53 12.26 -19.97 13.02
CA PRO A 53 13.14 -20.99 13.58
C PRO A 53 12.41 -22.31 13.80
N ASP A 54 13.10 -23.43 13.58
CA ASP A 54 12.57 -24.79 13.73
C ASP A 54 11.87 -25.02 15.09
N ASN A 55 12.46 -24.55 16.19
CA ASN A 55 11.84 -24.69 17.50
C ASN A 55 10.51 -23.93 17.66
N GLN A 56 10.33 -22.79 16.97
CA GLN A 56 9.09 -22.02 17.00
C GLN A 56 8.07 -22.63 16.05
N PHE A 57 8.49 -23.11 14.88
CA PHE A 57 7.65 -23.86 13.96
C PHE A 57 7.03 -25.10 14.63
N LYS A 58 7.83 -25.89 15.35
CA LYS A 58 7.36 -27.05 16.11
C LYS A 58 6.28 -26.68 17.14
N ARG A 59 6.36 -25.50 17.78
CA ARG A 59 5.34 -25.01 18.73
C ARG A 59 4.01 -24.66 18.05
N LEU A 60 4.01 -24.40 16.74
CA LEU A 60 2.77 -24.20 15.98
C LEU A 60 1.98 -25.51 15.81
N GLY A 61 2.63 -26.67 16.00
CA GLY A 61 1.98 -27.99 15.88
C GLY A 61 1.51 -28.28 14.45
N ILE A 62 2.21 -27.74 13.45
CA ILE A 62 1.91 -27.96 12.04
C ILE A 62 2.57 -29.28 11.62
N GLU A 63 1.76 -30.32 11.46
CA GLU A 63 2.21 -31.65 11.02
C GLU A 63 2.19 -31.75 9.49
N ARG A 64 3.11 -31.03 8.82
CA ARG A 64 3.31 -31.11 7.36
C ARG A 64 4.76 -31.41 7.03
N ARG A 65 4.96 -32.18 5.96
CA ARG A 65 6.30 -32.46 5.43
C ARG A 65 6.88 -31.20 4.80
N LEU A 66 8.14 -30.89 5.13
CA LEU A 66 8.87 -29.78 4.50
C LEU A 66 9.24 -30.14 3.06
N GLU A 67 9.07 -29.18 2.18
CA GLU A 67 9.53 -29.23 0.80
C GLU A 67 10.99 -28.76 0.71
N PRO A 68 11.84 -29.43 -0.10
CA PRO A 68 13.19 -28.95 -0.36
C PRO A 68 13.16 -27.59 -1.06
N THR A 69 14.12 -26.73 -0.73
CA THR A 69 14.26 -25.41 -1.37
C THR A 69 15.69 -25.19 -1.86
N GLY A 70 15.81 -24.56 -3.03
CA GLY A 70 17.10 -24.12 -3.58
C GLY A 70 17.51 -22.71 -3.14
N ILE A 71 16.92 -22.20 -2.05
CA ILE A 71 17.15 -20.85 -1.53
C ILE A 71 18.11 -20.91 -0.34
N ALA A 72 19.06 -20.00 -0.32
CA ALA A 72 19.85 -19.67 0.87
C ALA A 72 19.56 -18.25 1.33
N PHE A 73 19.63 -18.01 2.63
CA PHE A 73 19.48 -16.67 3.21
C PHE A 73 20.83 -16.12 3.63
N ARG A 74 21.02 -14.82 3.44
CA ARG A 74 22.20 -14.09 3.90
C ARG A 74 21.78 -12.98 4.86
N SER A 75 22.28 -13.02 6.08
CA SER A 75 22.07 -11.96 7.06
C SER A 75 22.84 -10.68 6.68
N TYR A 76 22.58 -9.59 7.40
CA TYR A 76 23.33 -8.33 7.24
C TYR A 76 24.80 -8.46 7.65
N THR A 77 25.13 -9.41 8.52
CA THR A 77 26.51 -9.76 8.89
C THR A 77 27.23 -10.64 7.85
N GLU A 78 26.64 -10.79 6.65
CA GLU A 78 27.10 -11.66 5.56
C GLU A 78 27.11 -13.17 5.90
N ASN A 79 26.47 -13.58 7.00
CA ASN A 79 26.33 -14.99 7.35
C ASN A 79 25.31 -15.66 6.42
N LEU A 80 25.77 -16.64 5.64
CA LEU A 80 24.92 -17.47 4.78
C LEU A 80 24.40 -18.67 5.56
N PHE A 81 23.11 -18.96 5.45
CA PHE A 81 22.50 -20.15 6.05
C PHE A 81 21.41 -20.75 5.16
N LEU A 82 21.16 -22.04 5.39
CA LEU A 82 20.24 -22.85 4.59
C LEU A 82 18.96 -23.16 5.39
N PRO A 83 17.77 -22.97 4.80
CA PRO A 83 16.53 -23.48 5.38
C PRO A 83 16.56 -25.01 5.48
N LEU A 84 15.88 -25.54 6.49
CA LEU A 84 15.57 -26.98 6.59
C LEU A 84 14.55 -27.40 5.51
N GLY A 85 13.81 -26.43 4.98
CA GLY A 85 12.84 -26.56 3.91
C GLY A 85 11.80 -25.45 4.00
N ASN A 86 10.79 -25.49 3.15
CA ASN A 86 9.63 -24.62 3.23
C ASN A 86 8.34 -25.43 3.36
N VAL A 87 7.29 -24.78 3.83
CA VAL A 87 5.95 -25.34 3.87
C VAL A 87 4.95 -24.25 3.57
N ARG A 88 3.97 -24.56 2.72
CA ARG A 88 2.89 -23.63 2.43
C ARG A 88 1.88 -23.61 3.58
N VAL A 89 1.58 -22.44 4.13
CA VAL A 89 0.72 -22.27 5.31
C VAL A 89 -0.34 -21.21 5.09
N LYS A 90 -1.49 -21.40 5.73
CA LYS A 90 -2.54 -20.38 5.81
C LYS A 90 -2.12 -19.28 6.80
N VAL A 91 -2.03 -18.04 6.34
CA VAL A 91 -1.70 -16.87 7.15
C VAL A 91 -2.88 -15.91 7.20
N GLU A 92 -3.21 -15.42 8.40
CA GLU A 92 -4.26 -14.44 8.63
C GLU A 92 -3.72 -13.24 9.42
N HIS A 93 -3.97 -12.02 8.94
CA HIS A 93 -3.62 -10.78 9.63
C HIS A 93 -4.67 -9.69 9.35
N LYS A 94 -5.19 -9.03 10.40
CA LYS A 94 -6.24 -7.99 10.30
C LYS A 94 -7.40 -8.38 9.35
N GLY A 95 -7.88 -9.63 9.45
CA GLY A 95 -8.97 -10.16 8.62
C GLY A 95 -8.61 -10.53 7.18
N HIS A 96 -7.38 -10.28 6.74
CA HIS A 96 -6.86 -10.70 5.44
C HIS A 96 -6.28 -12.10 5.55
N LEU A 97 -6.53 -12.94 4.54
CA LEU A 97 -6.20 -14.35 4.55
C LEU A 97 -5.48 -14.70 3.23
N SER A 98 -4.31 -15.32 3.33
CA SER A 98 -3.47 -15.73 2.19
C SER A 98 -2.76 -17.07 2.47
N PHE A 99 -2.12 -17.62 1.44
CA PHE A 99 -1.31 -18.85 1.54
C PHE A 99 0.14 -18.55 1.21
N GLU A 100 1.00 -18.52 2.23
CA GLU A 100 2.39 -18.12 2.13
C GLU A 100 3.33 -19.32 2.20
N ASP A 101 4.49 -19.21 1.54
CA ASP A 101 5.61 -20.12 1.76
C ASP A 101 6.38 -19.71 3.02
N LEU A 102 6.27 -20.52 4.07
CA LEU A 102 6.99 -20.34 5.32
C LEU A 102 8.28 -21.16 5.28
N TYR A 103 9.42 -20.48 5.38
CA TYR A 103 10.74 -21.11 5.38
C TYR A 103 11.16 -21.45 6.81
N ILE A 104 11.46 -22.72 7.06
CA ILE A 104 11.94 -23.17 8.36
C ILE A 104 13.46 -23.05 8.33
N VAL A 105 14.00 -22.27 9.25
CA VAL A 105 15.44 -22.01 9.36
C VAL A 105 16.00 -22.68 10.62
N PRO A 106 17.33 -22.90 10.70
CA PRO A 106 17.95 -23.38 11.92
C PRO A 106 17.60 -22.50 13.13
N ASP A 107 17.74 -23.04 14.33
CA ASP A 107 17.58 -22.23 15.55
C ASP A 107 18.68 -21.16 15.66
N GLY A 108 18.39 -20.06 16.36
CA GLY A 108 19.32 -18.93 16.56
C GLY A 108 18.99 -17.67 15.76
N PHE A 109 17.98 -17.73 14.89
CA PHE A 109 17.44 -16.59 14.14
C PHE A 109 16.14 -16.08 14.78
N ASP A 110 15.79 -14.81 14.54
CA ASP A 110 14.46 -14.28 14.87
C ASP A 110 13.46 -14.65 13.75
N PRO A 111 12.16 -14.89 14.05
CA PRO A 111 11.16 -15.03 12.99
C PRO A 111 11.03 -13.72 12.21
N LEU A 112 11.22 -13.77 10.90
CA LEU A 112 11.10 -12.61 10.02
C LEU A 112 9.91 -12.72 9.09
N LEU A 113 9.25 -11.60 8.86
CA LEU A 113 8.10 -11.47 8.00
C LEU A 113 8.32 -10.37 6.98
N GLY A 114 8.54 -10.78 5.75
CA GLY A 114 8.72 -9.91 4.61
C GLY A 114 7.43 -9.37 4.01
N ARG A 115 7.55 -8.78 2.82
CA ARG A 115 6.45 -8.30 1.97
C ARG A 115 5.74 -9.46 1.26
N VAL A 116 5.19 -10.38 2.03
CA VAL A 116 4.39 -11.52 1.57
C VAL A 116 2.96 -11.11 1.22
N GLU A 117 2.17 -11.97 0.57
CA GLU A 117 0.84 -11.62 0.03
C GLU A 117 -0.16 -11.14 1.09
N VAL A 118 -0.03 -11.58 2.35
CA VAL A 118 -0.87 -11.07 3.45
C VAL A 118 -0.69 -9.55 3.67
N PHE A 119 0.42 -8.98 3.19
CA PHE A 119 0.70 -7.54 3.16
C PHE A 119 0.67 -6.95 1.74
N GLU A 120 0.08 -7.65 0.76
CA GLU A 120 -0.07 -7.16 -0.60
C GLU A 120 -0.75 -5.78 -0.60
N GLN A 121 -0.22 -4.88 -1.42
CA GLN A 121 -0.69 -3.50 -1.52
C GLN A 121 -2.12 -3.47 -2.10
N LYS A 122 -3.11 -3.43 -1.21
CA LYS A 122 -4.52 -3.31 -1.55
C LYS A 122 -5.03 -1.92 -1.22
N VAL A 123 -5.87 -1.40 -2.11
CA VAL A 123 -6.66 -0.22 -1.78
C VAL A 123 -7.75 -0.66 -0.83
N SER A 124 -7.73 -0.14 0.39
CA SER A 124 -8.76 -0.38 1.40
C SER A 124 -9.66 0.86 1.50
N CYS A 125 -10.53 0.90 2.50
CA CYS A 125 -11.38 2.06 2.77
C CYS A 125 -10.98 2.65 4.09
N VAL A 126 -10.68 3.95 4.13
CA VAL A 126 -10.54 4.64 5.41
C VAL A 126 -11.91 4.64 6.10
N PRO A 127 -12.06 4.05 7.29
CA PRO A 127 -13.34 3.98 7.98
C PRO A 127 -13.78 5.37 8.44
N ASN A 128 -15.10 5.58 8.58
CA ASN A 128 -15.71 6.79 9.13
C ASN A 128 -15.53 8.08 8.30
N PHE A 129 -14.95 8.00 7.11
CA PHE A 129 -14.84 9.11 6.18
C PHE A 129 -15.65 8.84 4.91
N THR A 130 -16.47 9.81 4.52
CA THR A 130 -17.17 9.82 3.24
C THR A 130 -17.04 11.20 2.62
N ILE A 131 -16.49 11.26 1.42
CA ILE A 131 -16.25 12.50 0.69
C ILE A 131 -17.48 12.86 -0.13
N LYS A 132 -17.86 14.14 -0.06
CA LYS A 132 -18.98 14.72 -0.79
C LYS A 132 -18.50 15.83 -1.70
N LEU A 133 -18.64 15.63 -3.01
CA LEU A 133 -18.36 16.62 -4.02
C LEU A 133 -19.55 17.56 -4.14
N LYS A 134 -19.31 18.85 -3.95
CA LYS A 134 -20.33 19.89 -4.09
C LYS A 134 -20.17 20.60 -5.43
N LEU A 135 -21.27 20.76 -6.16
CA LEU A 135 -21.32 21.54 -7.39
C LEU A 135 -21.79 22.97 -7.09
N HIS A 136 -21.46 23.91 -7.97
CA HIS A 136 -22.05 25.25 -7.94
C HIS A 136 -23.57 25.19 -8.18
N ASP A 137 -24.30 26.14 -7.60
CA ASP A 137 -25.75 26.24 -7.80
C ASP A 137 -26.10 26.36 -9.30
N GLY A 138 -27.05 25.53 -9.75
CA GLY A 138 -27.47 25.48 -11.15
C GLY A 138 -26.53 24.71 -12.09
N ALA A 139 -25.48 24.05 -11.58
CA ALA A 139 -24.64 23.17 -12.38
C ALA A 139 -25.47 22.06 -13.04
N LYS A 140 -25.20 21.82 -14.33
CA LYS A 140 -25.83 20.74 -15.10
C LYS A 140 -24.82 19.61 -15.32
N PRO A 141 -25.30 18.36 -15.50
CA PRO A 141 -24.41 17.25 -15.84
C PRO A 141 -23.55 17.54 -17.07
N SER A 142 -22.30 17.08 -17.01
CA SER A 142 -21.34 17.21 -18.11
C SER A 142 -20.94 15.84 -18.63
N TYR A 143 -21.22 15.58 -19.91
CA TYR A 143 -20.81 14.37 -20.60
C TYR A 143 -19.81 14.69 -21.71
N THR A 144 -18.60 14.16 -21.57
CA THR A 144 -17.57 14.15 -22.60
C THR A 144 -17.36 12.71 -23.11
N PRO A 145 -17.50 12.48 -24.44
CA PRO A 145 -17.33 11.16 -25.02
C PRO A 145 -15.96 10.55 -24.77
N LYS A 146 -15.93 9.21 -24.74
CA LYS A 146 -14.70 8.41 -24.60
C LYS A 146 -13.63 8.80 -25.63
N ARG A 147 -12.37 8.66 -25.23
CA ARG A 147 -11.22 8.73 -26.14
C ARG A 147 -10.95 7.37 -26.78
N ASN A 148 -10.34 7.38 -27.96
CA ASN A 148 -9.89 6.16 -28.62
C ASN A 148 -8.70 5.57 -27.84
N VAL A 149 -8.83 4.29 -27.48
CA VAL A 149 -7.74 3.52 -26.87
C VAL A 149 -6.98 2.81 -27.99
N PRO A 150 -5.66 2.98 -28.13
CA PRO A 150 -4.86 2.26 -29.10
C PRO A 150 -5.02 0.75 -28.95
N TYR A 151 -5.14 0.03 -30.07
CA TYR A 151 -5.39 -1.42 -30.06
C TYR A 151 -4.36 -2.19 -29.22
N ALA A 152 -3.08 -1.82 -29.33
CA ALA A 152 -1.98 -2.42 -28.58
C ALA A 152 -2.08 -2.28 -27.04
N LEU A 153 -2.86 -1.32 -26.55
CA LEU A 153 -3.06 -1.08 -25.11
C LEU A 153 -4.39 -1.64 -24.61
N ARG A 154 -5.30 -2.05 -25.50
CA ARG A 154 -6.69 -2.36 -25.16
C ARG A 154 -6.82 -3.47 -24.13
N GLU A 155 -6.10 -4.57 -24.32
CA GLU A 155 -6.10 -5.69 -23.38
C GLU A 155 -5.60 -5.27 -21.98
N LYS A 156 -4.57 -4.42 -21.92
CA LYS A 156 -4.02 -3.91 -20.66
C LYS A 156 -4.99 -2.96 -19.95
N VAL A 157 -5.69 -2.14 -20.72
CA VAL A 157 -6.74 -1.25 -20.21
C VAL A 157 -7.91 -2.08 -19.68
N ASP A 158 -8.32 -3.12 -20.40
CA ASP A 158 -9.41 -4.00 -19.98
C ASP A 158 -9.08 -4.72 -18.68
N LYS A 159 -7.84 -5.23 -18.53
CA LYS A 159 -7.36 -5.84 -17.29
C LYS A 159 -7.37 -4.87 -16.09
N GLU A 160 -6.93 -3.62 -16.27
CA GLU A 160 -6.98 -2.64 -15.17
C GLU A 160 -8.44 -2.25 -14.85
N LEU A 161 -9.32 -2.10 -15.85
CA LEU A 161 -10.74 -1.84 -15.60
C LEU A 161 -11.41 -2.99 -14.83
N ASP A 162 -11.10 -4.24 -15.17
CA ASP A 162 -11.59 -5.41 -14.44
C ASP A 162 -11.08 -5.43 -13.00
N SER A 163 -9.82 -5.06 -12.77
CA SER A 163 -9.25 -4.93 -11.41
C SER A 163 -9.96 -3.84 -10.60
N LEU A 164 -10.22 -2.68 -11.20
CA LEU A 164 -10.93 -1.58 -10.54
C LEU A 164 -12.39 -1.94 -10.22
N GLU A 165 -13.07 -2.68 -11.10
CA GLU A 165 -14.43 -3.17 -10.87
C GLU A 165 -14.46 -4.25 -9.78
N ALA A 166 -13.55 -5.22 -9.83
CA ALA A 166 -13.44 -6.30 -8.84
C ALA A 166 -13.11 -5.79 -7.44
N THR A 167 -12.32 -4.71 -7.33
CA THR A 167 -12.00 -4.04 -6.06
C THR A 167 -13.08 -3.05 -5.60
N GLY A 168 -14.14 -2.87 -6.37
CA GLY A 168 -15.25 -1.97 -6.06
C GLY A 168 -14.88 -0.48 -6.14
N ILE A 169 -13.74 -0.13 -6.72
CA ILE A 169 -13.33 1.27 -6.95
C ILE A 169 -14.27 1.92 -7.96
N ILE A 170 -14.66 1.18 -8.99
CA ILE A 170 -15.67 1.58 -9.97
C ILE A 170 -16.84 0.60 -9.98
N SER A 171 -17.98 1.05 -10.51
CA SER A 171 -19.13 0.18 -10.78
C SER A 171 -19.80 0.60 -12.09
N LYS A 172 -20.32 -0.38 -12.84
CA LYS A 172 -21.04 -0.10 -14.09
C LYS A 172 -22.20 0.87 -13.84
N SER A 173 -22.31 1.89 -14.69
CA SER A 173 -23.44 2.81 -14.72
C SER A 173 -24.12 2.67 -16.07
N ILE A 174 -25.35 2.15 -16.08
CA ILE A 174 -26.12 1.91 -17.31
C ILE A 174 -26.61 3.23 -17.90
N THR A 175 -27.02 4.16 -17.04
CA THR A 175 -27.49 5.50 -17.40
C THR A 175 -26.71 6.51 -16.57
N SER A 176 -26.16 7.53 -17.23
CA SER A 176 -25.53 8.67 -16.56
C SER A 176 -25.45 9.84 -17.53
N ASP A 177 -25.91 11.01 -17.07
CA ASP A 177 -25.72 12.27 -17.79
C ASP A 177 -24.32 12.86 -17.55
N TRP A 178 -23.52 12.20 -16.70
CA TRP A 178 -22.13 12.54 -16.42
C TRP A 178 -21.18 11.59 -17.17
N GLY A 179 -20.04 12.11 -17.60
CA GLY A 179 -19.00 11.29 -18.23
C GLY A 179 -17.73 12.06 -18.46
N SER A 180 -16.62 11.60 -17.88
CA SER A 180 -15.28 12.14 -18.10
C SER A 180 -14.40 11.10 -18.80
N PRO A 181 -13.69 11.44 -19.88
CA PRO A 181 -13.00 10.44 -20.69
C PRO A 181 -11.76 9.90 -20.01
N LEU A 182 -11.56 8.59 -20.18
CA LEU A 182 -10.34 7.89 -19.77
C LEU A 182 -9.12 8.39 -20.56
N VAL A 183 -7.99 8.48 -19.86
CA VAL A 183 -6.66 8.77 -20.41
C VAL A 183 -5.74 7.62 -20.06
N VAL A 184 -5.20 6.98 -21.08
CA VAL A 184 -4.33 5.81 -20.93
C VAL A 184 -2.87 6.27 -21.05
N ILE A 185 -2.10 6.08 -19.99
CA ILE A 185 -0.68 6.42 -19.95
C ILE A 185 0.13 5.12 -19.87
N PRO A 186 0.90 4.74 -20.90
CA PRO A 186 1.77 3.57 -20.83
C PRO A 186 2.90 3.82 -19.82
N LYS A 187 3.25 2.80 -19.04
CA LYS A 187 4.42 2.82 -18.14
C LYS A 187 5.61 2.11 -18.78
N GLY A 188 6.82 2.43 -18.30
CA GLY A 188 8.06 1.81 -18.75
C GLY A 188 8.18 0.32 -18.43
N ASP A 189 7.46 -0.16 -17.42
CA ASP A 189 7.35 -1.58 -17.03
C ASP A 189 6.39 -2.39 -17.94
N GLY A 190 5.84 -1.76 -18.97
CA GLY A 190 4.89 -2.39 -19.90
C GLY A 190 3.44 -2.42 -19.40
N THR A 191 3.13 -1.93 -18.20
CA THR A 191 1.75 -1.77 -17.72
C THR A 191 1.14 -0.45 -18.19
N VAL A 192 -0.12 -0.17 -17.82
CA VAL A 192 -0.80 1.10 -18.10
C VAL A 192 -1.27 1.76 -16.81
N ARG A 193 -1.26 3.09 -16.79
CA ARG A 193 -1.94 3.90 -15.78
C ARG A 193 -3.21 4.49 -16.40
N LEU A 194 -4.33 4.22 -15.76
CA LEU A 194 -5.62 4.83 -16.12
C LEU A 194 -5.81 6.13 -15.33
N CYS A 195 -5.91 7.23 -16.07
CA CYS A 195 -6.25 8.54 -15.53
C CYS A 195 -7.60 8.99 -16.09
N VAL A 196 -8.25 9.95 -15.45
CA VAL A 196 -9.52 10.50 -15.93
C VAL A 196 -9.37 12.00 -16.11
N ASP A 197 -9.88 12.50 -17.24
CA ASP A 197 -9.83 13.93 -17.53
C ASP A 197 -11.06 14.66 -16.99
N TYR A 198 -11.05 14.94 -15.70
CA TYR A 198 -12.09 15.75 -15.05
C TYR A 198 -12.00 17.24 -15.40
N LYS A 199 -10.91 17.71 -16.04
CA LYS A 199 -10.82 19.09 -16.53
C LYS A 199 -11.74 19.33 -17.73
N ALA A 200 -12.13 18.28 -18.44
CA ALA A 200 -13.03 18.39 -19.58
C ALA A 200 -14.47 18.81 -19.21
N GLY A 201 -14.83 18.85 -17.92
CA GLY A 201 -16.10 19.44 -17.50
C GLY A 201 -16.38 19.43 -16.01
N VAL A 202 -16.13 18.31 -15.31
CA VAL A 202 -16.49 18.15 -13.89
C VAL A 202 -15.80 19.20 -13.01
N ASN A 203 -14.51 19.46 -13.22
CA ASN A 203 -13.73 20.34 -12.36
C ASN A 203 -14.24 21.78 -12.36
N ASP A 204 -14.72 22.31 -13.50
CA ASP A 204 -15.19 23.69 -13.56
C ASP A 204 -16.53 23.87 -12.84
N LEU A 205 -17.31 22.79 -12.70
CA LEU A 205 -18.61 22.79 -12.04
C LEU A 205 -18.52 22.59 -10.52
N LEU A 206 -17.42 22.04 -10.02
CA LEU A 206 -17.22 21.78 -8.59
C LEU A 206 -16.98 23.07 -7.80
N MET A 207 -17.54 23.17 -6.61
CA MET A 207 -17.15 24.18 -5.64
C MET A 207 -15.73 23.92 -5.13
N ASN A 208 -14.98 24.99 -4.86
CA ASN A 208 -13.66 24.86 -4.26
C ASN A 208 -13.75 24.42 -2.79
N VAL A 209 -12.85 23.53 -2.39
CA VAL A 209 -12.64 23.18 -0.98
C VAL A 209 -11.46 24.00 -0.47
N ASN A 210 -11.74 24.90 0.46
CA ASN A 210 -10.72 25.74 1.08
C ASN A 210 -10.16 25.03 2.32
N TYR A 211 -9.33 24.01 2.11
CA TYR A 211 -8.52 23.42 3.18
C TYR A 211 -7.08 23.95 3.06
N PRO A 212 -6.48 24.47 4.16
CA PRO A 212 -5.13 25.00 4.11
C PRO A 212 -4.13 23.86 3.87
N ILE A 213 -3.63 23.76 2.63
CA ILE A 213 -2.52 22.86 2.32
C ILE A 213 -1.25 23.50 2.88
N LYS A 214 -0.56 22.76 3.76
CA LYS A 214 0.70 23.21 4.36
C LYS A 214 1.71 23.48 3.25
N LYS A 215 2.16 24.73 3.13
CA LYS A 215 3.17 25.16 2.14
C LYS A 215 4.58 24.78 2.61
N MET A 216 5.61 25.28 1.93
CA MET A 216 7.04 25.08 2.23
C MET A 216 7.44 25.41 3.69
N ASP A 217 6.61 26.13 4.45
CA ASP A 217 6.78 26.36 5.90
C ASP A 217 6.83 25.07 6.72
N VAL A 218 6.37 23.94 6.17
CA VAL A 218 6.62 22.60 6.71
C VAL A 218 8.11 22.36 6.98
N LEU A 219 9.02 22.92 6.18
CA LEU A 219 10.45 22.77 6.39
C LEU A 219 10.92 23.31 7.75
N HIS A 220 10.23 24.31 8.31
CA HIS A 220 10.54 24.80 9.66
C HIS A 220 10.24 23.76 10.73
N SER A 221 9.21 22.93 10.54
CA SER A 221 8.88 21.85 11.47
C SER A 221 9.92 20.71 11.43
N LEU A 222 10.68 20.60 10.33
CA LEU A 222 11.77 19.64 10.18
C LEU A 222 13.07 20.09 10.85
N ARG A 223 13.13 21.33 11.36
CA ARG A 223 14.33 21.88 12.01
C ARG A 223 14.80 20.96 13.15
N ASP A 224 16.12 20.89 13.32
CA ASP A 224 16.81 20.08 14.33
C ASP A 224 16.64 18.56 14.21
N SER A 225 15.92 18.08 13.18
CA SER A 225 15.78 16.66 12.91
C SER A 225 16.97 16.14 12.09
N LYS A 226 17.47 14.97 12.48
CA LYS A 226 18.63 14.31 11.84
C LYS A 226 18.24 13.03 11.11
N TYR A 227 17.11 12.44 11.50
CA TYR A 227 16.61 11.19 10.98
C TYR A 227 15.21 11.40 10.41
N PHE A 228 14.96 10.81 9.25
CA PHE A 228 13.73 10.99 8.48
C PHE A 228 13.29 9.65 7.91
N CYS A 229 12.00 9.39 7.97
CA CYS A 229 11.32 8.28 7.32
C CYS A 229 10.25 8.86 6.40
N LYS A 230 10.22 8.36 5.17
CA LYS A 230 9.20 8.73 4.18
C LYS A 230 8.30 7.52 3.97
N LEU A 231 6.99 7.70 4.18
CA LEU A 231 5.96 6.72 3.85
C LEU A 231 5.22 7.20 2.61
N ASP A 232 5.13 6.35 1.60
CA ASP A 232 4.37 6.57 0.37
C ASP A 232 3.04 5.81 0.47
N LEU A 233 1.92 6.52 0.34
CA LEU A 233 0.59 5.92 0.42
C LEU A 233 0.15 5.38 -0.94
N PHE A 234 0.21 4.05 -1.09
CA PHE A 234 -0.19 3.38 -2.32
C PHE A 234 -1.61 3.76 -2.76
N LYS A 235 -1.76 4.36 -3.94
CA LYS A 235 -3.05 4.80 -4.52
C LYS A 235 -3.89 5.66 -3.55
N ALA A 236 -3.24 6.50 -2.74
CA ALA A 236 -3.78 7.36 -1.66
C ALA A 236 -5.26 7.77 -1.77
N TYR A 237 -5.67 8.53 -2.79
CA TYR A 237 -7.03 9.08 -2.87
C TYR A 237 -8.11 8.01 -2.99
N LEU A 238 -7.78 6.86 -3.58
CA LEU A 238 -8.73 5.76 -3.77
C LEU A 238 -9.10 5.06 -2.45
N HIS A 239 -8.41 5.34 -1.35
CA HIS A 239 -8.82 4.86 -0.02
C HIS A 239 -10.02 5.63 0.54
N LEU A 240 -10.35 6.80 -0.01
CA LEU A 240 -11.49 7.60 0.44
C LEU A 240 -12.75 7.25 -0.32
N GLN A 241 -13.77 6.77 0.40
CA GLN A 241 -15.10 6.51 -0.16
C GLN A 241 -15.82 7.81 -0.48
N THR A 242 -16.56 7.84 -1.58
CA THR A 242 -17.48 8.92 -1.92
C THR A 242 -18.93 8.47 -1.74
N ASP A 243 -19.83 9.41 -1.47
CA ASP A 243 -21.26 9.11 -1.47
C ASP A 243 -21.80 8.86 -2.89
N GLU A 244 -23.04 8.38 -2.98
CA GLU A 244 -23.64 7.95 -4.26
C GLU A 244 -23.71 9.09 -5.28
N GLU A 245 -24.11 10.29 -4.86
CA GLU A 245 -24.17 11.47 -5.72
C GLU A 245 -22.79 11.85 -6.27
N SER A 246 -21.78 11.89 -5.39
CA SER A 246 -20.40 12.15 -5.80
C SER A 246 -19.83 11.05 -6.70
N SER A 247 -20.26 9.80 -6.51
CA SER A 247 -19.87 8.69 -7.38
C SER A 247 -20.39 8.87 -8.81
N ILE A 248 -21.63 9.34 -8.94
CA ILE A 248 -22.26 9.66 -10.22
C ILE A 248 -21.57 10.87 -10.89
N ILE A 249 -21.28 11.95 -10.16
CA ILE A 249 -20.57 13.13 -10.70
C ILE A 249 -19.22 12.73 -11.33
N GLN A 250 -18.54 11.78 -10.71
CA GLN A 250 -17.22 11.29 -11.15
C GLN A 250 -17.28 10.24 -12.28
N THR A 251 -18.45 9.99 -12.88
CA THR A 251 -18.63 8.96 -13.91
C THR A 251 -17.55 9.04 -14.99
N ILE A 252 -16.93 7.90 -15.30
CA ILE A 252 -15.90 7.76 -16.32
C ILE A 252 -16.52 7.18 -17.60
N SER A 253 -16.12 7.72 -18.75
CA SER A 253 -16.50 7.22 -20.07
C SER A 253 -15.34 6.42 -20.69
N THR A 254 -15.61 5.15 -21.03
CA THR A 254 -14.61 4.19 -21.53
C THR A 254 -15.08 3.54 -22.83
N HIS A 255 -14.21 2.79 -23.52
CA HIS A 255 -14.61 1.98 -24.68
C HIS A 255 -15.61 0.86 -24.36
N ARG A 256 -15.73 0.47 -23.09
CA ARG A 256 -16.68 -0.53 -22.57
C ARG A 256 -18.01 0.05 -22.08
N GLY A 257 -18.18 1.37 -22.15
CA GLY A 257 -19.33 2.08 -21.56
C GLY A 257 -18.91 2.94 -20.36
N THR A 258 -19.89 3.31 -19.54
CA THR A 258 -19.73 4.21 -18.40
C THR A 258 -19.64 3.48 -17.07
N TYR A 259 -18.80 3.99 -16.18
CA TYR A 259 -18.67 3.50 -14.82
C TYR A 259 -18.73 4.67 -13.84
N LYS A 260 -19.49 4.54 -12.75
CA LYS A 260 -19.43 5.47 -11.63
C LYS A 260 -18.19 5.18 -10.78
N MET A 261 -17.63 6.21 -10.14
CA MET A 261 -16.41 6.08 -9.33
C MET A 261 -16.76 6.14 -7.84
N ASN A 262 -16.64 5.02 -7.14
CA ASN A 262 -17.06 4.91 -5.73
C ASN A 262 -16.02 5.48 -4.74
N ARG A 263 -14.84 5.83 -5.24
CA ARG A 263 -13.73 6.41 -4.47
C ARG A 263 -13.41 7.80 -4.97
N LEU A 264 -12.68 8.58 -4.18
CA LEU A 264 -12.21 9.88 -4.60
C LEU A 264 -11.16 9.72 -5.72
N SER A 265 -11.53 10.12 -6.93
CA SER A 265 -10.70 9.91 -8.12
C SER A 265 -9.53 10.88 -8.21
N PHE A 266 -8.41 10.41 -8.75
CA PHE A 266 -7.31 11.28 -9.16
C PHE A 266 -7.76 12.22 -10.29
N GLY A 267 -7.36 13.48 -10.22
CA GLY A 267 -7.68 14.50 -11.22
C GLY A 267 -8.91 15.37 -10.87
N ILE A 268 -9.70 14.98 -9.86
CA ILE A 268 -10.71 15.87 -9.27
C ILE A 268 -10.01 17.03 -8.55
N LYS A 269 -10.41 18.27 -8.86
CA LYS A 269 -9.69 19.47 -8.39
C LYS A 269 -9.66 19.62 -6.87
N THR A 270 -10.71 19.14 -6.20
CA THR A 270 -10.84 19.21 -4.73
C THR A 270 -10.19 18.01 -4.02
N ALA A 271 -9.81 16.95 -4.76
CA ALA A 271 -9.31 15.73 -4.16
C ALA A 271 -8.08 15.92 -3.26
N PRO A 272 -7.07 16.71 -3.64
CA PRO A 272 -5.92 16.95 -2.77
C PRO A 272 -6.30 17.64 -1.46
N ALA A 273 -7.23 18.60 -1.49
CA ALA A 273 -7.67 19.31 -0.30
C ALA A 273 -8.47 18.40 0.65
N GLU A 274 -9.39 17.60 0.11
CA GLU A 274 -10.15 16.61 0.89
C GLU A 274 -9.25 15.53 1.48
N PHE A 275 -8.28 15.03 0.71
CA PHE A 275 -7.34 14.03 1.21
C PHE A 275 -6.47 14.59 2.34
N ASN A 276 -5.89 15.78 2.16
CA ASN A 276 -5.12 16.43 3.21
C ASN A 276 -5.96 16.68 4.47
N ARG A 277 -7.24 17.07 4.33
CA ARG A 277 -8.15 17.21 5.46
C ARG A 277 -8.35 15.92 6.23
N VAL A 278 -8.51 14.79 5.54
CA VAL A 278 -8.70 13.48 6.18
C VAL A 278 -7.41 12.99 6.84
N ILE A 279 -6.28 13.04 6.12
CA ILE A 279 -5.02 12.52 6.66
C ILE A 279 -4.51 13.36 7.84
N ASP A 280 -4.72 14.69 7.83
CA ASP A 280 -4.37 15.54 8.97
C ASP A 280 -5.23 15.22 10.22
N GLN A 281 -6.49 14.78 10.03
CA GLN A 281 -7.32 14.30 11.14
C GLN A 281 -6.83 12.94 11.66
N ILE A 282 -6.44 12.02 10.77
CA ILE A 282 -5.90 10.71 11.14
C ILE A 282 -4.61 10.86 11.92
N LEU A 283 -3.69 11.70 11.44
CA LEU A 283 -2.36 11.89 12.03
C LEU A 283 -2.35 12.90 13.18
N ASN A 284 -3.51 13.48 13.53
CA ASN A 284 -3.60 14.47 14.58
C ASN A 284 -3.05 13.93 15.91
N GLY A 285 -2.25 14.75 16.58
CA GLY A 285 -1.60 14.43 17.85
C GLY A 285 -0.30 13.62 17.74
N LEU A 286 0.12 13.19 16.55
CA LEU A 286 1.39 12.50 16.37
C LEU A 286 2.57 13.50 16.36
N PRO A 287 3.62 13.28 17.17
CA PRO A 287 4.77 14.16 17.22
C PRO A 287 5.65 13.99 15.97
N LYS A 288 6.12 15.10 15.39
CA LYS A 288 7.07 15.11 14.26
C LYS A 288 6.64 14.22 13.09
N THR A 289 5.35 14.25 12.79
CA THR A 289 4.73 13.56 11.66
C THR A 289 3.98 14.57 10.82
N ILE A 290 4.29 14.62 9.53
CA ILE A 290 3.71 15.58 8.60
C ILE A 290 3.23 14.84 7.36
N ALA A 291 1.95 14.97 7.03
CA ALA A 291 1.44 14.62 5.72
C ALA A 291 1.64 15.78 4.74
N TYR A 292 2.04 15.44 3.52
CA TYR A 292 2.12 16.34 2.39
C TYR A 292 1.61 15.61 1.15
N PHE A 293 0.33 15.84 0.81
CA PHE A 293 -0.37 15.05 -0.21
C PHE A 293 -0.31 13.54 0.09
N ASP A 294 0.30 12.76 -0.79
CA ASP A 294 0.31 11.29 -0.74
C ASP A 294 1.52 10.77 0.08
N ASP A 295 2.40 11.67 0.51
CA ASP A 295 3.59 11.37 1.29
C ASP A 295 3.39 11.71 2.77
N ILE A 296 3.85 10.84 3.66
CA ILE A 296 3.98 11.14 5.09
C ILE A 296 5.46 11.14 5.45
N VAL A 297 5.91 12.25 6.03
CA VAL A 297 7.26 12.40 6.56
C VAL A 297 7.19 12.28 8.08
N VAL A 298 7.92 11.31 8.62
CA VAL A 298 8.13 11.14 10.06
C VAL A 298 9.59 11.42 10.37
N HIS A 299 9.86 12.18 11.42
CA HIS A 299 11.24 12.63 11.69
C HIS A 299 11.58 12.70 13.19
N GLY A 300 12.88 12.74 13.49
CA GLY A 300 13.40 12.74 14.85
C GLY A 300 14.81 13.33 14.96
N THR A 301 15.19 13.79 16.16
CA THR A 301 16.56 14.26 16.45
C THR A 301 17.54 13.10 16.64
N THR A 302 17.04 11.96 17.13
CA THR A 302 17.76 10.68 17.28
C THR A 302 17.06 9.58 16.51
N LYS A 303 17.79 8.49 16.22
CA LYS A 303 17.26 7.30 15.53
C LYS A 303 16.09 6.70 16.32
N ASP A 304 16.26 6.49 17.62
CA ASP A 304 15.22 5.96 18.51
C ASP A 304 13.94 6.82 18.53
N GLN A 305 14.08 8.15 18.61
CA GLN A 305 12.91 9.04 18.54
C GLN A 305 12.19 8.93 17.19
N CYS A 306 12.94 8.89 16.09
CA CYS A 306 12.36 8.73 14.76
C CYS A 306 11.63 7.39 14.62
N SER A 307 12.19 6.29 15.13
CA SER A 307 11.56 4.97 15.15
C SER A 307 10.28 4.95 15.99
N LYS A 308 10.29 5.55 17.18
CA LYS A 308 9.08 5.66 18.02
C LYS A 308 7.96 6.44 17.33
N ASN A 309 8.30 7.57 16.70
CA ASN A 309 7.33 8.37 15.94
C ASN A 309 6.80 7.59 14.74
N LEU A 310 7.67 6.85 14.04
CA LEU A 310 7.30 6.02 12.91
C LEU A 310 6.32 4.93 13.33
N PHE A 311 6.58 4.23 14.42
CA PHE A 311 5.68 3.18 14.91
C PHE A 311 4.34 3.74 15.35
N ALA A 312 4.30 4.86 16.07
CA ALA A 312 3.04 5.53 16.40
C ALA A 312 2.25 5.96 15.14
N CYS A 313 2.95 6.35 14.07
CA CYS A 313 2.35 6.65 12.79
C CYS A 313 1.79 5.39 12.11
N LEU A 314 2.56 4.30 12.05
CA LEU A 314 2.15 3.04 11.43
C LEU A 314 1.01 2.35 12.19
N GLU A 315 0.93 2.48 13.51
CA GLU A 315 -0.19 1.97 14.31
C GLU A 315 -1.49 2.72 14.06
N ARG A 316 -1.40 4.00 13.69
CA ARG A 316 -2.55 4.85 13.40
C ARG A 316 -3.14 4.59 12.01
N LEU A 317 -2.31 4.21 11.04
CA LEU A 317 -2.66 3.90 9.66
C LEU A 317 -3.19 2.47 9.51
#